data_AF-A0A3D5NVD3-F1
#
_entry.id   AF-A0A3D5NVD3-F1
#
_cell.length_a   1.000
_cell.length_b   1.000
_cell.length_c   1.000
_cell.angle_alpha   90.00
_cell.angle_beta   90.00
_cell.angle_gamma   90.00
#
_symmetry.space_group_name_H-M   'P 1'
#
loop_
_entity.id
_entity.type
_entity.pdbx_description
1 polymer ?
#
loop_
_entity_poly.entity_id
_entity_poly.type
_entity_poly.pdbx_seq_one_letter_code
_entity_poly.pdbx_strand_id
1 'polypeptide(L)' 'MLTKGGASYARTLDNGVAFGPTFPGETANSHLENERLSLSSIQCAMEIWIQSLEILTEGM' A
#
# COMPACT_ATOMS: atom_id res chain seq x y z
N MET A 1 14.67 1.62 -12.71
CA MET A 1 13.94 2.11 -11.53
C MET A 1 12.58 1.40 -11.53
N LEU A 2 12.25 0.61 -10.50
CA LEU A 2 10.96 -0.07 -10.40
C LEU A 2 9.98 0.90 -9.73
N THR A 3 9.14 1.57 -10.52
CA THR A 3 8.07 2.45 -10.03
C THR A 3 6.73 1.80 -10.29
N LYS A 4 5.75 1.92 -9.38
CA LYS A 4 4.37 1.51 -9.69
C LYS A 4 3.84 2.36 -10.86
N GLY A 5 3.26 1.70 -11.86
CA GLY A 5 2.68 2.37 -13.03
C GLY A 5 1.28 2.95 -12.82
N GLY A 6 0.62 2.61 -11.71
CA GLY A 6 -0.73 3.10 -11.38
C GLY A 6 -0.72 4.50 -10.78
N ALA A 7 -1.70 5.32 -11.15
CA ALA A 7 -1.93 6.62 -10.53
C ALA A 7 -2.46 6.46 -9.09
N SER A 8 -2.04 7.34 -8.19
CA SER A 8 -2.50 7.42 -6.81
C SER A 8 -2.61 8.88 -6.38
N TYR A 9 -3.38 9.17 -5.33
CA TYR A 9 -3.47 10.50 -4.71
C TYR A 9 -2.12 11.03 -4.24
N ALA A 10 -1.15 10.15 -3.99
CA ALA A 10 0.23 10.52 -3.66
C ALA A 10 0.83 11.59 -4.60
N ARG A 11 0.46 11.57 -5.89
CA ARG A 11 0.95 12.53 -6.89
C ARG A 11 0.54 13.98 -6.64
N THR A 12 -0.44 14.22 -5.75
CA THR A 12 -0.94 15.55 -5.43
C THR A 12 -0.13 16.24 -4.33
N LEU A 13 0.76 15.50 -3.66
CA LEU A 13 1.65 16.00 -2.63
C LEU A 13 3.08 16.05 -3.19
N ASP A 14 3.83 17.12 -2.90
CA ASP A 14 5.20 17.29 -3.40
C ASP A 14 6.13 16.11 -3.05
N ASN A 15 5.92 15.52 -1.87
CA ASN A 15 6.67 14.38 -1.35
C ASN A 15 5.76 13.16 -1.06
N GLY A 16 4.66 13.02 -1.79
CA GLY A 16 3.70 11.92 -1.58
C GLY A 16 4.20 10.58 -2.12
N VAL A 17 3.97 9.51 -1.36
CA VAL A 17 4.26 8.13 -1.77
C VAL A 17 3.01 7.26 -1.69
N ALA A 18 2.94 6.24 -2.55
CA ALA A 18 1.90 5.21 -2.50
C ALA A 18 2.50 3.90 -1.96
N PHE A 19 1.90 3.35 -0.90
CA PHE A 19 2.41 2.16 -0.22
C PHE A 19 1.32 1.10 -0.04
N GLY A 20 1.64 -0.16 -0.37
CA GLY A 20 0.78 -1.32 -0.19
C GLY A 20 -0.36 -1.49 -1.22
N PRO A 21 -1.32 -2.41 -0.94
CA PRO A 21 -1.22 -3.50 0.03
C PRO A 21 -0.65 -4.81 -0.57
N THR A 22 -0.31 -4.83 -1.86
CA THR A 22 0.18 -6.04 -2.55
C THR A 22 1.61 -6.41 -2.13
N PHE A 23 1.80 -7.65 -1.68
CA PHE A 23 3.11 -8.20 -1.30
C PHE A 23 3.82 -8.92 -2.47
N PRO A 24 5.14 -9.15 -2.38
CA PRO A 24 5.86 -9.93 -3.38
C PRO A 24 5.25 -11.33 -3.58
N GLY A 25 5.06 -11.71 -4.83
CA GLY A 25 4.43 -12.98 -5.21
C GLY A 25 2.90 -12.95 -5.27
N GLU A 26 2.25 -11.87 -4.81
CA GLU A 26 0.81 -11.69 -4.99
C GLU A 26 0.50 -11.09 -6.36
N THR A 27 -0.64 -11.49 -6.93
CA THR A 27 -1.16 -10.91 -8.17
C THR A 27 -2.15 -9.81 -7.82
N ALA A 28 -1.78 -8.55 -8.09
CA ALA A 28 -2.72 -7.44 -8.07
C ALA A 28 -3.64 -7.56 -9.29
N ASN A 29 -4.91 -7.90 -9.06
CA ASN A 29 -5.90 -8.12 -10.11
C ASN A 29 -6.90 -6.97 -10.20
N SER A 30 -6.43 -5.74 -9.97
CA SER A 30 -7.28 -4.55 -9.97
C SER A 30 -7.97 -4.35 -11.31
N HIS A 31 -9.30 -4.18 -11.28
CA HIS A 31 -10.16 -3.94 -12.43
C HIS A 31 -10.28 -5.15 -13.39
N LEU A 32 -9.96 -6.35 -12.91
CA LEU A 32 -10.08 -7.61 -13.66
C LEU A 32 -11.02 -8.59 -12.93
N GLU A 33 -11.46 -9.65 -13.61
CA GLU A 33 -12.39 -10.63 -13.05
C GLU A 33 -11.83 -11.36 -11.83
N ASN A 34 -12.68 -11.64 -10.84
CA ASN A 34 -12.27 -12.25 -9.55
C ASN A 34 -11.23 -11.42 -8.78
N GLU A 35 -11.25 -10.08 -8.92
CA GLU A 35 -10.48 -9.17 -8.08
C GLU A 35 -10.69 -9.50 -6.60
N ARG A 36 -9.59 -9.82 -5.91
CA ARG A 36 -9.58 -10.20 -4.50
C ARG A 36 -8.24 -9.92 -3.88
N LEU A 37 -8.23 -9.86 -2.56
CA LEU A 37 -7.04 -9.75 -1.72
C LEU A 37 -7.10 -10.84 -0.66
N SER A 38 -5.94 -11.35 -0.24
CA SER A 38 -5.88 -12.28 0.89
C SER A 38 -6.21 -11.55 2.18
N LEU A 39 -7.01 -12.18 3.05
CA LEU A 39 -7.31 -11.63 4.38
C LEU A 39 -6.05 -11.51 5.23
N SER A 40 -5.14 -12.50 5.17
CA SER A 40 -3.87 -12.45 5.90
C SER A 40 -2.99 -11.29 5.43
N SER A 41 -2.99 -11.00 4.13
CA SER A 41 -2.20 -9.92 3.56
C SER A 41 -2.77 -8.55 3.95
N ILE A 42 -4.10 -8.39 3.94
CA ILE A 42 -4.72 -7.15 4.44
C ILE A 42 -4.41 -6.95 5.92
N GLN A 43 -4.51 -7.99 6.75
CA GLN A 43 -4.17 -7.91 8.18
C GLN A 43 -2.72 -7.49 8.39
N CYS A 44 -1.78 -8.12 7.67
CA CYS A 44 -0.36 -7.75 7.72
C CYS A 44 -0.13 -6.31 7.25
N ALA A 45 -0.78 -5.87 6.16
CA ALA A 45 -0.68 -4.50 5.69
C ALA A 45 -1.20 -3.50 6.74
N MET A 46 -2.30 -3.82 7.43
CA MET A 46 -2.83 -3.00 8.52
C MET A 46 -1.85 -2.85 9.67
N GLU A 47 -1.20 -3.95 10.10
CA GLU A 47 -0.17 -3.90 11.13
C GLU A 47 1.01 -2.99 10.74
N ILE A 48 1.45 -3.07 9.47
CA ILE A 48 2.51 -2.18 8.95
C ILE A 48 2.04 -0.73 8.97
N TRP A 49 0.80 -0.43 8.55
CA TRP A 49 0.28 0.94 8.55
C TRP A 49 0.18 1.51 9.97
N ILE A 50 -0.28 0.73 10.94
CA ILE A 50 -0.36 1.15 12.35
C ILE A 50 1.04 1.49 12.87
N GLN A 51 2.00 0.57 12.74
CA GLN A 51 3.38 0.81 13.18
C GLN A 51 4.03 1.99 12.47
N SER A 52 3.75 2.15 11.16
CA SER A 52 4.28 3.29 10.39
C SER A 52 3.73 4.61 10.90
N LEU A 53 2.43 4.67 11.21
CA LEU A 53 1.82 5.88 11.76
C LEU A 53 2.37 6.18 13.16
N GLU A 54 2.48 5.16 14.02
CA GLU A 54 3.09 5.32 15.36
C GLU A 54 4.50 5.90 15.27
N ILE A 55 5.38 5.29 14.46
CA ILE A 55 6.77 5.75 14.29
C ILE A 55 6.86 7.14 13.67
N LEU A 56 6.05 7.43 12.63
CA LEU A 56 6.14 8.69 11.89
C LEU A 56 5.48 9.86 12.62
N THR A 57 4.60 9.59 13.58
CA THR A 57 3.93 10.63 14.39
C THR A 57 4.53 10.75 15.78
N GLU A 58 5.43 9.85 16.20
CA GLU A 58 6.11 9.94 17.49
C GLU A 58 6.95 11.23 17.57
N GLY A 59 6.61 12.10 18.53
CA GLY A 59 7.25 13.40 18.71
C GLY A 59 6.68 14.55 17.86
N MET A 60 5.55 14.34 17.17
CA MET A 60 4.69 15.44 16.70
C MET A 60 3.95 16.13 17.84
#